data_AF-A0A1Y5NJ66-F1
#
_entry.id   AF-A0A1Y5NJ66-F1
#
_cell.length_a   1.000
_cell.length_b   1.000
_cell.length_c   1.000
_cell.angle_alpha   90.00
_cell.angle_beta   90.00
_cell.angle_gamma   90.00
#
_symmetry.space_group_name_H-M   'P 1'
#
loop_
_entity.id
_entity.type
_entity.pdbx_description
1 polymer ?
#
loop_
_entity_poly.entity_id
_entity_poly.type
_entity_poly.pdbx_seq_one_letter_code
_entity_poly.pdbx_strand_id
1 'polypeptide(L)'
;MKLSSSLLSVGLGVLLLSGCATGNNNGVTGSAAGSNNKNANTKIEKCSSTLGTLAFYEDQNSDWYSYLTHNYKLTSTIPVLRLLAQQTGCFVIVERGAMMDNMMQERALDRSGELRGGSGFGKGKMVAADYTIRPEIFFSNEDTGGAGALVEALFGSVAGAIAGGFSTKETQTTLVLIENRSGVQLAAAIGSASSTDFFGMGGGAGASLGAGLGVYSRTPEGKTLVNAFLDSMNQLVIALKDYKAQNVKGGLGKGGSLKVGD
;
A
#
# COMPACT_ATOMS: atom_id res chain seq x y z
N MET A 1 14.50 -13.61 -79.75
CA MET A 1 14.36 -14.93 -79.09
C MET A 1 13.71 -14.72 -77.74
N LYS A 2 12.56 -15.37 -77.50
CA LYS A 2 11.88 -15.41 -76.21
C LYS A 2 12.64 -16.37 -75.29
N LEU A 3 12.84 -16.00 -74.02
CA LEU A 3 13.09 -16.94 -72.92
C LEU A 3 12.48 -16.35 -71.64
N SER A 4 11.48 -17.08 -71.15
CA SER A 4 10.79 -16.95 -69.87
C SER A 4 11.72 -17.34 -68.71
N SER A 5 11.54 -16.77 -67.51
CA SER A 5 11.70 -17.48 -66.23
C SER A 5 11.17 -16.69 -65.04
N SER A 6 10.65 -17.46 -64.08
CA SER A 6 9.70 -17.13 -63.02
C SER A 6 10.25 -16.46 -61.75
N LEU A 7 9.34 -15.75 -61.07
CA LEU A 7 9.09 -15.68 -59.61
C LEU A 7 10.26 -15.91 -58.64
N LEU A 8 10.54 -14.91 -57.78
CA LEU A 8 10.69 -15.16 -56.33
C LEU A 8 10.37 -13.89 -55.50
N SER A 9 9.25 -13.96 -54.80
CA SER A 9 8.82 -13.04 -53.75
C SER A 9 9.66 -13.23 -52.49
N VAL A 10 10.33 -12.18 -52.00
CA VAL A 10 10.91 -12.13 -50.65
C VAL A 10 10.13 -11.11 -49.84
N GLY A 11 9.10 -11.59 -49.13
CA GLY A 11 8.40 -10.84 -48.10
C GLY A 11 9.26 -10.80 -46.84
N LEU A 12 9.77 -9.62 -46.50
CA LEU A 12 10.51 -9.37 -45.27
C LEU A 12 9.51 -9.22 -44.11
N GLY A 13 9.10 -10.35 -43.53
CA GLY A 13 8.30 -10.37 -42.30
C GLY A 13 9.17 -10.03 -41.09
N VAL A 14 9.15 -8.77 -40.66
CA VAL A 14 9.71 -8.37 -39.35
C VAL A 14 8.74 -8.86 -38.26
N LEU A 15 9.01 -10.05 -37.74
CA LEU A 15 8.40 -10.56 -36.50
C LEU A 15 8.98 -9.77 -35.32
N LEU A 16 8.29 -8.70 -34.93
CA LEU A 16 8.48 -8.06 -33.63
C LEU A 16 8.00 -9.03 -32.54
N LEU A 17 8.90 -9.91 -32.08
CA LEU A 17 8.72 -10.61 -30.81
C LEU A 17 8.71 -9.56 -29.69
N SER A 18 7.53 -9.06 -29.36
CA SER A 18 7.26 -8.46 -28.06
C SER A 18 7.34 -9.58 -27.04
N GLY A 19 8.56 -9.88 -26.58
CA GLY A 19 8.79 -10.76 -25.44
C GLY A 19 8.12 -10.16 -24.22
N CYS A 20 6.93 -10.66 -23.89
CA CYS A 20 6.42 -10.55 -22.53
C CYS A 20 7.36 -11.38 -21.66
N ALA A 21 8.36 -10.72 -21.06
CA ALA A 21 9.12 -11.31 -19.98
C ALA A 21 8.14 -11.60 -18.85
N THR A 22 7.66 -12.84 -18.75
CA THR A 22 7.01 -13.36 -17.54
C THR A 22 8.10 -13.53 -16.49
N GLY A 23 8.53 -12.40 -15.93
CA GLY A 23 9.38 -12.37 -14.74
C GLY A 23 8.58 -12.89 -13.56
N ASN A 24 9.17 -13.81 -12.81
CA ASN A 24 8.65 -14.26 -11.52
C ASN A 24 8.71 -13.07 -10.55
N ASN A 25 7.64 -12.27 -10.49
CA ASN A 25 7.60 -10.98 -9.80
C ASN A 25 7.38 -11.15 -8.29
N ASN A 26 8.38 -11.70 -7.61
CA ASN A 26 8.36 -11.92 -6.17
C ASN A 26 8.72 -10.64 -5.36
N GLY A 27 8.19 -9.48 -5.74
CA GLY A 27 8.44 -8.22 -5.04
C GLY A 27 7.51 -7.11 -5.52
N VAL A 28 7.38 -6.01 -4.75
CA VAL A 28 6.54 -4.87 -5.16
C VAL A 28 7.16 -4.22 -6.39
N THR A 29 6.58 -4.51 -7.54
CA THR A 29 7.06 -4.11 -8.86
C THR A 29 5.88 -3.82 -9.78
N GLY A 30 6.18 -3.27 -10.96
CA GLY A 30 5.18 -2.89 -11.94
C GLY A 30 4.58 -1.52 -11.71
N SER A 31 3.56 -1.21 -12.51
CA SER A 31 2.86 0.06 -12.51
C SER A 31 1.35 -0.13 -12.34
N ALA A 32 0.71 0.87 -11.77
CA ALA A 32 -0.74 0.96 -11.65
C ALA A 32 -1.22 2.29 -12.25
N ALA A 33 -2.31 2.24 -13.03
CA ALA A 33 -2.94 3.37 -13.67
C ALA A 33 -4.47 3.18 -13.65
N GLY A 34 -5.12 3.79 -12.66
CA GLY A 34 -6.54 3.57 -12.41
C GLY A 34 -6.82 2.09 -12.10
N SER A 35 -7.80 1.49 -12.79
CA SER A 35 -8.13 0.07 -12.67
C SER A 35 -7.17 -0.87 -13.41
N ASN A 36 -6.20 -0.33 -14.15
CA ASN A 36 -5.22 -1.12 -14.89
C ASN A 36 -3.90 -1.23 -14.12
N ASN A 37 -3.25 -2.37 -14.24
CA ASN A 37 -1.92 -2.60 -13.69
C ASN A 37 -1.10 -3.46 -14.66
N LYS A 38 0.21 -3.21 -14.71
CA LYS A 38 1.18 -3.92 -15.59
C LYS A 38 2.34 -4.40 -14.75
N ASN A 39 2.75 -5.65 -14.95
CA ASN A 39 3.81 -6.31 -14.18
C ASN A 39 3.57 -6.25 -12.66
N ALA A 40 2.30 -6.24 -12.23
CA ALA A 40 1.97 -6.25 -10.82
C ALA A 40 2.50 -7.51 -10.15
N ASN A 41 2.81 -7.41 -8.85
CA ASN A 41 3.17 -8.56 -8.06
C ASN A 41 1.98 -9.54 -7.99
N THR A 42 2.22 -10.81 -8.31
CA THR A 42 1.20 -11.87 -8.29
C THR A 42 0.77 -12.26 -6.89
N LYS A 43 1.56 -11.90 -5.87
CA LYS A 43 1.25 -12.13 -4.46
C LYS A 43 0.35 -11.07 -3.84
N ILE A 44 0.00 -10.01 -4.57
CA ILE A 44 -0.91 -8.98 -4.05
C ILE A 44 -2.35 -9.45 -4.17
N GLU A 45 -3.05 -9.46 -3.04
CA GLU A 45 -4.47 -9.70 -2.95
C GLU A 45 -5.27 -8.61 -3.68
N LYS A 46 -6.35 -9.02 -4.35
CA LYS A 46 -7.17 -8.14 -5.19
C LYS A 46 -8.62 -8.11 -4.74
N CYS A 47 -9.30 -6.97 -4.89
CA CYS A 47 -10.75 -6.90 -4.81
C CYS A 47 -11.39 -7.03 -6.20
N SER A 48 -12.59 -7.61 -6.26
CA SER A 48 -13.40 -7.66 -7.49
C SER A 48 -13.99 -6.29 -7.85
N SER A 49 -14.10 -5.39 -6.87
CA SER A 49 -14.63 -4.04 -7.03
C SER A 49 -13.99 -3.09 -6.03
N THR A 50 -13.94 -1.81 -6.38
CA THR A 50 -13.49 -0.75 -5.47
C THR A 50 -14.47 -0.59 -4.30
N LEU A 51 -13.96 -0.49 -3.08
CA LEU A 51 -14.69 -0.29 -1.83
C LEU A 51 -14.91 1.19 -1.48
N GLY A 52 -14.12 2.09 -2.08
CA GLY A 52 -14.26 3.54 -1.95
C GLY A 52 -12.96 4.28 -2.24
N THR A 53 -12.88 5.51 -1.76
CA THR A 53 -11.70 6.36 -1.90
C THR A 53 -10.82 6.30 -0.64
N LEU A 54 -9.50 6.24 -0.84
CA LEU A 54 -8.54 6.01 0.24
C LEU A 54 -7.48 7.11 0.27
N ALA A 55 -7.28 7.70 1.44
CA ALA A 55 -6.11 8.49 1.77
C ALA A 55 -5.16 7.70 2.68
N PHE A 56 -3.93 8.17 2.78
CA PHE A 56 -2.98 7.67 3.78
C PHE A 56 -2.62 8.80 4.73
N TYR A 57 -2.46 8.44 6.00
CA TYR A 57 -1.94 9.33 7.03
C TYR A 57 -0.75 8.64 7.69
N GLU A 58 0.44 9.18 7.48
CA GLU A 58 1.68 8.76 8.12
C GLU A 58 2.01 9.74 9.24
N ASP A 59 2.10 9.26 10.48
CA ASP A 59 2.46 10.09 11.61
C ASP A 59 3.98 10.32 11.64
N GLN A 60 4.40 11.44 11.04
CA GLN A 60 5.81 11.81 10.96
C GLN A 60 6.41 12.27 12.30
N ASN A 61 5.59 12.43 13.35
CA ASN A 61 6.05 12.79 14.70
C ASN A 61 6.20 11.57 15.61
N SER A 62 5.87 10.37 15.12
CA SER A 62 5.96 9.13 15.88
C SER A 62 7.40 8.65 16.06
N ASP A 63 7.63 7.88 17.13
CA ASP A 63 8.93 7.27 17.42
C ASP A 63 9.37 6.33 16.30
N TRP A 64 8.44 5.57 15.71
CA TRP A 64 8.75 4.67 14.60
C TRP A 64 9.22 5.43 13.37
N TYR A 65 8.64 6.60 13.06
CA TYR A 65 9.05 7.38 11.89
C TYR A 65 10.44 8.01 12.11
N SER A 66 10.71 8.48 13.32
CA SER A 66 12.05 8.92 13.73
C SER A 66 13.06 7.78 13.58
N TYR A 67 12.76 6.58 14.08
CA TYR A 67 13.64 5.41 13.96
C TYR A 67 13.85 5.00 12.50
N LEU A 68 12.78 4.94 11.69
CA LEU A 68 12.83 4.60 10.27
C LEU A 68 13.79 5.53 9.50
N THR A 69 13.68 6.84 9.76
CA THR A 69 14.46 7.85 9.05
C THR A 69 15.89 7.98 9.59
N HIS A 70 16.09 7.92 10.91
CA HIS A 70 17.41 8.07 11.51
C HIS A 70 18.25 6.80 11.49
N ASN A 71 17.67 5.64 11.79
CA ASN A 71 18.41 4.39 11.93
C ASN A 71 18.48 3.65 10.59
N TYR A 72 17.37 3.56 9.86
CA TYR A 72 17.32 2.82 8.58
C TYR A 72 17.56 3.71 7.35
N LYS A 73 17.63 5.04 7.52
CA LYS A 73 17.83 6.01 6.43
C LYS A 73 16.78 5.86 5.32
N LEU A 74 15.58 5.41 5.69
CA LEU A 74 14.44 5.29 4.79
C LEU A 74 13.59 6.56 4.87
N THR A 75 12.95 6.94 3.76
CA THR A 75 12.06 8.12 3.69
C THR A 75 10.62 7.74 4.01
N SER A 76 9.64 8.62 3.76
CA SER A 76 8.21 8.29 3.85
C SER A 76 7.85 6.94 3.21
N THR A 77 6.99 6.17 3.90
CA THR A 77 6.47 4.87 3.46
C THR A 77 5.30 5.00 2.48
N ILE A 78 4.70 6.20 2.41
CA ILE A 78 3.51 6.50 1.62
C ILE A 78 3.64 6.08 0.14
N PRO A 79 4.77 6.30 -0.57
CA PRO A 79 4.91 5.83 -1.96
C PRO A 79 4.78 4.31 -2.12
N VAL A 80 5.34 3.53 -1.18
CA VAL A 80 5.25 2.06 -1.16
C VAL A 80 3.80 1.64 -0.93
N LEU A 81 3.16 2.21 0.10
CA LEU A 81 1.78 1.89 0.47
C LEU A 81 0.78 2.25 -0.64
N ARG A 82 0.98 3.38 -1.32
CA ARG A 82 0.14 3.77 -2.47
C ARG A 82 0.25 2.78 -3.60
N LEU A 83 1.47 2.38 -3.98
CA LEU A 83 1.66 1.40 -5.05
C LEU A 83 1.01 0.06 -4.70
N LEU A 84 1.22 -0.43 -3.46
CA LEU A 84 0.57 -1.64 -2.96
C LEU A 84 -0.95 -1.54 -3.05
N ALA A 85 -1.55 -0.50 -2.45
CA ALA A 85 -2.99 -0.32 -2.44
C ALA A 85 -3.58 -0.13 -3.85
N GLN A 86 -2.92 0.62 -4.74
CA GLN A 86 -3.35 0.75 -6.14
C GLN A 86 -3.35 -0.62 -6.84
N GLN A 87 -2.34 -1.45 -6.58
CA GLN A 87 -2.29 -2.79 -7.16
C GLN A 87 -3.39 -3.70 -6.61
N THR A 88 -3.90 -3.51 -5.39
CA THR A 88 -5.05 -4.30 -4.89
C THR A 88 -6.34 -4.07 -5.70
N GLY A 89 -6.50 -2.88 -6.31
CA GLY A 89 -7.76 -2.48 -6.95
C GLY A 89 -8.93 -2.26 -5.98
N CYS A 90 -8.72 -2.39 -4.66
CA CYS A 90 -9.76 -2.21 -3.65
C CYS A 90 -10.13 -0.75 -3.42
N PHE A 91 -9.25 0.21 -3.78
CA PHE A 91 -9.47 1.62 -3.48
C PHE A 91 -9.05 2.54 -4.63
N VAL A 92 -9.74 3.67 -4.76
CA VAL A 92 -9.27 4.81 -5.54
C VAL A 92 -8.45 5.72 -4.61
N ILE A 93 -7.17 5.85 -4.89
CA ILE A 93 -6.27 6.64 -4.03
C ILE A 93 -6.50 8.13 -4.25
N VAL A 94 -6.65 8.89 -3.17
CA VAL A 94 -6.75 10.35 -3.17
C VAL A 94 -5.60 10.99 -2.39
N GLU A 95 -5.11 12.12 -2.87
CA GLU A 95 -3.98 12.84 -2.28
C GLU A 95 -4.43 13.77 -1.14
N ARG A 96 -3.76 13.66 0.02
CA ARG A 96 -4.01 14.48 1.22
C ARG A 96 -2.73 14.93 1.95
N GLY A 97 -1.56 14.43 1.55
CA GLY A 97 -0.26 14.83 2.10
C GLY A 97 0.38 15.96 1.29
N ALA A 98 1.70 15.92 1.11
CA ALA A 98 2.47 16.97 0.42
C ALA A 98 1.94 17.40 -0.96
N MET A 99 1.28 16.50 -1.71
CA MET A 99 0.69 16.86 -3.01
C MET A 99 -0.55 17.75 -2.88
N MET A 100 -1.21 17.77 -1.72
CA MET A 100 -2.36 18.63 -1.46
C MET A 100 -1.97 20.12 -1.54
N ASP A 101 -0.77 20.48 -1.11
CA ASP A 101 -0.28 21.86 -1.20
C ASP A 101 -0.13 22.30 -2.66
N ASN A 102 0.41 21.42 -3.51
CA ASN A 102 0.48 21.66 -4.95
C ASN A 102 -0.93 21.78 -5.58
N MET A 103 -1.87 20.93 -5.17
CA MET A 103 -3.26 21.02 -5.64
C MET A 103 -3.93 22.32 -5.20
N MET A 104 -3.63 22.80 -4.00
CA MET A 104 -4.14 24.07 -3.49
C MET A 104 -3.49 25.28 -4.17
N GLN A 105 -2.22 25.18 -4.56
CA GLN A 105 -1.53 26.16 -5.38
C GLN A 105 -2.20 26.31 -6.76
N GLU A 106 -2.49 25.21 -7.46
CA GLU A 106 -3.22 25.27 -8.74
C GLU A 106 -4.61 25.89 -8.59
N ARG A 107 -5.30 25.59 -7.48
CA ARG A 107 -6.58 26.24 -7.17
C ARG A 107 -6.44 27.73 -6.85
N ALA A 108 -5.30 28.16 -6.30
CA ALA A 108 -5.02 29.57 -6.09
C ALA A 108 -4.80 30.29 -7.43
N LEU A 109 -4.08 29.66 -8.36
CA LEU A 109 -3.89 30.15 -9.74
C LEU A 109 -5.22 30.25 -10.51
N ASP A 110 -6.13 29.28 -10.33
CA ASP A 110 -7.48 29.33 -10.89
C ASP A 110 -8.25 30.56 -10.39
N ARG A 111 -8.16 30.83 -9.08
CA ARG A 111 -8.83 31.99 -8.44
C ARG A 111 -8.21 33.32 -8.83
N SER A 112 -6.91 33.37 -9.11
CA SER A 112 -6.24 34.59 -9.58
C SER A 112 -6.49 34.88 -11.05
N GLY A 113 -6.99 33.90 -11.82
CA GLY A 113 -7.24 34.04 -13.26
C GLY A 113 -6.00 33.83 -14.14
N GLU A 114 -4.91 33.31 -13.57
CA GLU A 114 -3.66 33.04 -14.29
C GLU A 114 -3.74 31.74 -15.12
N LEU A 115 -4.67 30.84 -14.77
CA LEU A 115 -4.87 29.59 -15.53
C LEU A 115 -5.59 29.83 -16.85
N ARG A 116 -5.25 28.99 -17.83
CA ARG A 116 -5.97 28.94 -19.10
C ARG A 116 -7.47 28.65 -18.85
N GLY A 117 -8.34 29.38 -19.56
CA GLY A 117 -9.78 29.13 -19.52
C GLY A 117 -10.13 27.67 -19.83
N GLY A 118 -11.06 27.11 -19.07
CA GLY A 118 -11.49 25.71 -19.20
C GLY A 118 -10.68 24.67 -18.40
N SER A 119 -9.69 25.10 -17.59
CA SER A 119 -8.86 24.18 -16.78
C SER A 119 -9.65 23.41 -15.70
N GLY A 120 -10.83 23.89 -15.31
CA GLY A 120 -11.78 23.09 -14.52
C GLY A 120 -11.43 22.91 -13.03
N PHE A 121 -10.65 23.82 -12.43
CA PHE A 121 -10.25 23.78 -11.02
C PHE A 121 -11.28 24.32 -10.01
N GLY A 122 -12.50 24.62 -10.48
CA GLY A 122 -13.57 25.19 -9.69
C GLY A 122 -14.03 24.37 -8.46
N LYS A 123 -15.03 24.91 -7.75
CA LYS A 123 -15.60 24.31 -6.54
C LYS A 123 -16.22 22.92 -6.84
N GLY A 124 -16.21 22.03 -5.85
CA GLY A 124 -16.81 20.69 -5.94
C GLY A 124 -16.00 19.64 -6.70
N LYS A 125 -14.76 19.94 -7.12
CA LYS A 125 -13.90 19.01 -7.88
C LYS A 125 -13.00 18.13 -7.02
N MET A 126 -12.88 18.41 -5.71
CA MET A 126 -12.12 17.55 -4.80
C MET A 126 -12.93 16.30 -4.48
N VAL A 127 -12.40 15.14 -4.85
CA VAL A 127 -12.94 13.85 -4.40
C VAL A 127 -12.62 13.71 -2.92
N ALA A 128 -13.63 13.37 -2.09
CA ALA A 128 -13.44 13.10 -0.67
C ALA A 128 -12.57 11.85 -0.45
N ALA A 129 -12.06 11.64 0.77
CA ALA A 129 -11.49 10.36 1.16
C ALA A 129 -12.52 9.67 2.04
N ASP A 130 -13.10 8.56 1.59
CA ASP A 130 -14.04 7.78 2.39
C ASP A 130 -13.31 7.13 3.57
N TYR A 131 -12.10 6.63 3.31
CA TYR A 131 -11.26 5.97 4.30
C TYR A 131 -9.86 6.56 4.39
N THR A 132 -9.21 6.32 5.52
CA THR A 132 -7.79 6.60 5.74
C THR A 132 -7.10 5.35 6.26
N ILE A 133 -5.98 4.98 5.66
CA ILE A 133 -5.05 4.01 6.25
C ILE A 133 -3.98 4.76 7.04
N ARG A 134 -3.80 4.35 8.30
CA ARG A 134 -2.67 4.75 9.14
C ARG A 134 -1.70 3.57 9.29
N PRO A 135 -0.46 3.68 8.81
CA PRO A 135 0.57 2.69 9.08
C PRO A 135 1.23 2.93 10.44
N GLU A 136 1.66 1.85 11.06
CA GLU A 136 2.56 1.81 12.22
C GLU A 136 3.65 0.78 11.94
N ILE A 137 4.89 1.05 12.38
CA ILE A 137 6.01 0.12 12.23
C ILE A 137 6.57 -0.20 13.60
N PHE A 138 6.79 -1.48 13.87
CA PHE A 138 7.44 -1.95 15.09
C PHE A 138 8.79 -2.57 14.74
N PHE A 139 9.85 -2.02 15.32
CA PHE A 139 11.22 -2.49 15.15
C PHE A 139 11.62 -3.36 16.34
N SER A 140 12.24 -4.51 16.07
CA SER A 140 12.61 -5.50 17.08
C SER A 140 13.78 -5.10 18.01
N ASN A 141 14.43 -3.97 17.73
CA ASN A 141 15.66 -3.53 18.43
C ASN A 141 15.42 -2.58 19.61
N GLU A 142 14.17 -2.26 19.96
CA GLU A 142 13.86 -1.65 21.26
C GLU A 142 13.59 -2.76 22.27
N ASP A 143 14.31 -2.71 23.38
CA ASP A 143 14.35 -3.69 24.48
C ASP A 143 13.17 -4.67 24.52
N THR A 144 13.51 -5.89 24.16
CA THR A 144 12.71 -7.12 24.12
C THR A 144 11.67 -7.19 25.24
N GLY A 145 10.42 -6.83 24.90
CA GLY A 145 9.23 -6.88 25.76
C GLY A 145 8.05 -6.06 25.22
N GLY A 146 8.29 -5.02 24.41
CA GLY A 146 7.28 -4.03 24.03
C GLY A 146 6.37 -4.38 22.84
N ALA A 147 6.88 -4.98 21.77
CA ALA A 147 6.08 -5.21 20.55
C ALA A 147 4.88 -6.15 20.80
N GLY A 148 5.07 -7.22 21.57
CA GLY A 148 3.99 -8.13 21.97
C GLY A 148 2.95 -7.44 22.88
N ALA A 149 3.41 -6.61 23.82
CA ALA A 149 2.54 -5.87 24.73
C ALA A 149 1.75 -4.76 24.03
N LEU A 150 2.32 -4.11 23.01
CA LEU A 150 1.67 -3.03 22.26
C LEU A 150 0.64 -3.59 21.28
N VAL A 151 0.92 -4.74 20.65
CA VAL A 151 -0.09 -5.47 19.87
C VAL A 151 -1.23 -5.95 20.78
N GLU A 152 -0.92 -6.50 21.96
CA GLU A 152 -1.95 -6.86 22.94
C GLU A 152 -2.76 -5.64 23.40
N ALA A 153 -2.13 -4.48 23.57
CA ALA A 153 -2.82 -3.23 23.90
C ALA A 153 -3.71 -2.70 22.76
N LEU A 154 -3.29 -2.88 21.49
CA LEU A 154 -4.00 -2.38 20.32
C LEU A 154 -5.13 -3.31 19.86
N PHE A 155 -4.97 -4.62 20.07
CA PHE A 155 -5.88 -5.65 19.56
C PHE A 155 -6.59 -6.46 20.67
N GLY A 156 -6.27 -6.24 21.94
CA GLY A 156 -6.87 -6.90 23.10
C GLY A 156 -6.63 -8.42 23.15
N SER A 157 -7.43 -9.12 23.95
CA SER A 157 -7.34 -10.58 24.16
C SER A 157 -7.59 -11.44 22.90
N VAL A 158 -8.07 -10.84 21.81
CA VAL A 158 -8.20 -11.51 20.50
C VAL A 158 -6.82 -11.81 19.89
N ALA A 159 -5.78 -11.09 20.32
CA ALA A 159 -4.40 -11.31 19.90
C ALA A 159 -3.70 -12.49 20.60
N GLY A 160 -4.32 -13.16 21.59
CA GLY A 160 -3.69 -14.26 22.33
C GLY A 160 -3.24 -15.45 21.45
N ALA A 161 -3.85 -15.63 20.27
CA ALA A 161 -3.42 -16.62 19.27
C ALA A 161 -2.28 -16.13 18.35
N ILE A 162 -2.09 -14.81 18.25
CA ILE A 162 -1.06 -14.17 17.41
C ILE A 162 0.21 -13.90 18.25
N ALA A 163 0.05 -13.63 19.56
CA ALA A 163 1.12 -13.32 20.51
C ALA A 163 2.25 -14.37 20.57
N GLY A 164 1.95 -15.66 20.34
CA GLY A 164 2.93 -16.74 20.34
C GLY A 164 3.86 -16.80 19.12
N GLY A 165 3.60 -15.99 18.08
CA GLY A 165 4.35 -15.98 16.81
C GLY A 165 5.25 -14.77 16.61
N PHE A 166 5.31 -13.84 17.56
CA PHE A 166 6.13 -12.62 17.44
C PHE A 166 7.62 -12.96 17.59
N SER A 167 8.27 -13.28 16.47
CA SER A 167 9.71 -13.52 16.41
C SER A 167 10.48 -12.21 16.63
N THR A 168 11.48 -12.23 17.51
CA THR A 168 12.36 -11.11 17.87
C THR A 168 13.29 -10.65 16.73
N LYS A 169 13.13 -11.18 15.51
CA LYS A 169 14.01 -10.93 14.36
C LYS A 169 13.30 -10.35 13.12
N GLU A 170 12.06 -9.90 13.27
CA GLU A 170 11.22 -9.49 12.13
C GLU A 170 10.76 -8.03 12.24
N THR A 171 10.75 -7.33 11.10
CA THR A 171 10.09 -6.03 10.98
C THR A 171 8.60 -6.28 10.92
N GLN A 172 7.84 -5.60 11.78
CA GLN A 172 6.38 -5.74 11.82
C GLN A 172 5.73 -4.43 11.42
N THR A 173 4.64 -4.54 10.67
CA THR A 173 3.85 -3.39 10.24
C THR A 173 2.40 -3.62 10.60
N THR A 174 1.72 -2.54 10.99
CA THR A 174 0.28 -2.55 11.17
C THR A 174 -0.35 -1.52 10.24
N LEU A 175 -1.47 -1.89 9.61
CA LEU A 175 -2.31 -0.99 8.85
C LEU A 175 -3.67 -0.92 9.51
N VAL A 176 -4.09 0.28 9.88
CA VAL A 176 -5.42 0.55 10.45
C VAL A 176 -6.25 1.33 9.43
N LEU A 177 -7.41 0.78 9.05
CA LEU A 177 -8.38 1.42 8.15
C LEU A 177 -9.48 2.11 8.95
N ILE A 178 -9.62 3.42 8.76
CA ILE A 178 -10.59 4.28 9.47
C ILE A 178 -11.56 4.86 8.45
N GLU A 179 -12.86 4.84 8.74
CA GLU A 179 -13.87 5.57 7.98
C GLU A 179 -13.88 7.05 8.40
N ASN A 180 -13.59 7.95 7.47
CA ASN A 180 -13.43 9.37 7.79
C ASN A 180 -14.76 10.07 8.17
N ARG A 181 -15.91 9.51 7.79
CA ARG A 181 -17.23 10.10 8.12
C ARG A 181 -17.62 9.89 9.57
N SER A 182 -17.26 8.75 10.15
CA SER A 182 -17.68 8.34 11.49
C SER A 182 -16.53 8.31 12.49
N GLY A 183 -15.28 8.24 12.02
CA GLY A 183 -14.10 8.00 12.85
C GLY A 183 -13.97 6.55 13.31
N VAL A 184 -14.81 5.63 12.81
CA VAL A 184 -14.77 4.22 13.21
C VAL A 184 -13.61 3.52 12.50
N GLN A 185 -12.81 2.80 13.28
CA GLN A 185 -11.83 1.85 12.77
C GLN A 185 -12.57 0.61 12.23
N LEU A 186 -12.55 0.42 10.92
CA LEU A 186 -13.28 -0.67 10.25
C LEU A 186 -12.49 -1.97 10.24
N ALA A 187 -11.17 -1.86 10.09
CA ALA A 187 -10.27 -3.01 10.02
C ALA A 187 -8.88 -2.63 10.51
N ALA A 188 -8.15 -3.61 10.98
CA ALA A 188 -6.72 -3.50 11.20
C ALA A 188 -6.05 -4.82 10.84
N ALA A 189 -4.84 -4.74 10.31
CA ALA A 189 -4.08 -5.88 9.87
C ALA A 189 -2.62 -5.72 10.26
N ILE A 190 -2.02 -6.83 10.70
CA ILE A 190 -0.60 -6.92 11.02
C ILE A 190 0.05 -7.73 9.91
N GLY A 191 1.27 -7.35 9.54
CA GLY A 191 2.10 -8.11 8.64
C GLY A 191 3.54 -8.15 9.15
N SER A 192 4.21 -9.26 8.91
CA SER A 192 5.62 -9.43 9.28
C SER A 192 6.43 -9.92 8.09
N ALA A 193 7.73 -9.65 8.14
CA ALA A 193 8.67 -10.26 7.23
C ALA A 193 10.02 -10.46 7.92
N SER A 194 10.62 -11.62 7.67
CA SER A 194 12.00 -11.90 8.03
C SER A 194 12.94 -11.66 6.85
N SER A 195 14.22 -11.39 7.12
CA SER A 195 15.24 -11.34 6.06
C SER A 195 15.40 -12.69 5.34
N THR A 196 15.01 -13.81 5.97
CA THR A 196 15.03 -15.15 5.37
C THR A 196 13.90 -15.36 4.34
N ASP A 197 12.73 -14.76 4.55
CA ASP A 197 11.62 -14.82 3.57
C ASP A 197 12.00 -14.14 2.26
N PHE A 198 12.88 -13.13 2.31
CA PHE A 198 13.46 -12.51 1.13
C PHE A 198 14.31 -13.49 0.30
N PHE A 199 15.09 -14.38 0.93
CA PHE A 199 15.88 -15.41 0.23
C PHE A 199 15.00 -16.56 -0.31
N GLY A 200 13.94 -16.92 0.41
CA GLY A 200 12.94 -17.91 -0.03
C GLY A 200 12.03 -17.43 -1.18
N MET A 201 11.90 -16.11 -1.36
CA MET A 201 11.20 -15.48 -2.49
C MET A 201 12.01 -15.39 -3.79
N GLY A 202 13.07 -16.20 -3.91
CA GLY A 202 13.87 -16.30 -5.13
C GLY A 202 15.15 -15.49 -5.02
N GLY A 203 16.21 -16.12 -4.52
CA GLY A 203 17.58 -15.62 -4.36
C GLY A 203 18.33 -15.23 -5.65
N GLY A 204 17.65 -14.65 -6.65
CA GLY A 204 18.26 -14.08 -7.85
C GLY A 204 17.80 -12.65 -8.18
N ALA A 205 16.76 -12.13 -7.52
CA ALA A 205 16.18 -10.82 -7.85
C ALA A 205 16.85 -9.65 -7.13
N GLY A 206 18.17 -9.52 -7.27
CA GLY A 206 18.91 -8.33 -6.84
C GLY A 206 18.65 -7.09 -7.71
N ALA A 207 18.00 -7.24 -8.88
CA ALA A 207 18.04 -6.23 -9.95
C ALA A 207 16.68 -5.67 -10.44
N SER A 208 15.53 -6.21 -10.03
CA SER A 208 14.22 -5.82 -10.63
C SER A 208 13.14 -5.36 -9.65
N LEU A 209 13.46 -5.19 -8.37
CA LEU A 209 12.59 -4.43 -7.46
C LEU A 209 12.47 -3.01 -8.02
N GLY A 210 11.26 -2.59 -8.38
CA GLY A 210 11.00 -1.44 -9.22
C GLY A 210 11.91 -0.25 -8.91
N ALA A 211 12.66 0.21 -9.92
CA ALA A 211 13.59 1.34 -9.81
C ALA A 211 12.93 2.62 -9.26
N GLY A 212 11.60 2.68 -9.23
CA GLY A 212 10.82 3.79 -8.68
C GLY A 212 10.63 3.81 -7.16
N LEU A 213 10.98 2.76 -6.41
CA LEU A 213 10.84 2.75 -4.94
C LEU A 213 12.09 3.23 -4.17
N GLY A 214 13.13 3.66 -4.88
CA GLY A 214 14.30 4.33 -4.29
C GLY A 214 15.05 3.46 -3.27
N VAL A 215 15.28 3.99 -2.07
CA VAL A 215 16.04 3.32 -0.99
C VAL A 215 15.36 2.04 -0.50
N TYR A 216 14.03 1.95 -0.59
CA TYR A 216 13.24 0.79 -0.16
C TYR A 216 13.50 -0.47 -0.97
N SER A 217 13.88 -0.34 -2.25
CA SER A 217 14.24 -1.49 -3.09
C SER A 217 15.72 -1.86 -3.00
N ARG A 218 16.53 -1.08 -2.28
CA ARG A 218 18.00 -1.19 -2.27
C ARG A 218 18.55 -1.79 -0.99
N THR A 219 18.07 -1.37 0.17
CA THR A 219 18.59 -1.85 1.48
C THR A 219 17.86 -3.11 1.97
N PRO A 220 18.53 -4.02 2.70
CA PRO A 220 17.87 -5.18 3.32
C PRO A 220 16.69 -4.79 4.21
N GLU A 221 16.83 -3.71 4.97
CA GLU A 221 15.81 -3.18 5.87
C GLU A 221 14.60 -2.67 5.07
N GLY A 222 14.86 -1.92 4.00
CA GLY A 222 13.83 -1.41 3.09
C GLY A 222 13.04 -2.54 2.43
N LYS A 223 13.74 -3.59 1.97
CA LYS A 223 13.11 -4.77 1.35
C LYS A 223 12.26 -5.56 2.35
N THR A 224 12.78 -5.77 3.55
CA THR A 224 12.05 -6.47 4.63
C THR A 224 10.79 -5.67 4.99
N LEU A 225 10.90 -4.35 5.14
CA LEU A 225 9.76 -3.48 5.43
C LEU A 225 8.71 -3.48 4.31
N VAL A 226 9.13 -3.45 3.04
CA VAL A 226 8.21 -3.57 1.89
C VAL A 226 7.45 -4.89 1.91
N ASN A 227 8.11 -6.00 2.26
CA ASN A 227 7.46 -7.30 2.38
C ASN A 227 6.48 -7.36 3.56
N ALA A 228 6.84 -6.77 4.71
CA ALA A 228 5.93 -6.67 5.85
C ALA A 228 4.68 -5.84 5.49
N PHE A 229 4.84 -4.74 4.75
CA PHE A 229 3.72 -3.94 4.25
C PHE A 229 2.89 -4.65 3.18
N LEU A 230 3.52 -5.46 2.33
CA LEU A 230 2.79 -6.30 1.39
C LEU A 230 1.90 -7.31 2.13
N ASP A 231 2.44 -7.96 3.16
CA ASP A 231 1.67 -8.90 3.98
C ASP A 231 0.53 -8.21 4.73
N SER A 232 0.80 -7.10 5.44
CA SER A 232 -0.27 -6.37 6.15
C SER A 232 -1.34 -5.84 5.21
N MET A 233 -0.99 -5.40 3.99
CA MET A 233 -1.95 -4.98 2.98
C MET A 233 -2.80 -6.17 2.48
N ASN A 234 -2.18 -7.34 2.27
CA ASN A 234 -2.91 -8.54 1.86
C ASN A 234 -3.89 -8.99 2.95
N GLN A 235 -3.43 -9.06 4.20
CA GLN A 235 -4.28 -9.40 5.35
C GLN A 235 -5.44 -8.40 5.50
N LEU A 236 -5.18 -7.11 5.28
CA LEU A 236 -6.23 -6.09 5.28
C LEU A 236 -7.26 -6.35 4.18
N VAL A 237 -6.82 -6.62 2.94
CA VAL A 237 -7.71 -6.93 1.81
C VAL A 237 -8.54 -8.18 2.08
N ILE A 238 -7.93 -9.23 2.64
CA ILE A 238 -8.63 -10.47 3.00
C ILE A 238 -9.73 -10.18 4.03
N ALA A 239 -9.42 -9.42 5.09
CA ALA A 239 -10.40 -9.02 6.10
C ALA A 239 -11.55 -8.18 5.49
N LEU A 240 -11.24 -7.32 4.52
CA LEU A 240 -12.23 -6.47 3.86
C LEU A 240 -13.16 -7.23 2.91
N LYS A 241 -12.70 -8.33 2.30
CA LYS A 241 -13.52 -9.17 1.42
C LYS A 241 -14.71 -9.81 2.14
N ASP A 242 -14.57 -10.14 3.43
CA ASP A 242 -15.65 -10.66 4.28
C ASP A 242 -16.09 -9.65 5.35
N TYR A 243 -15.92 -8.35 5.07
CA TYR A 243 -16.28 -7.31 6.02
C TYR A 243 -17.77 -7.33 6.36
N LYS A 244 -18.06 -7.33 7.67
CA LYS A 244 -19.41 -7.21 8.24
C LYS A 244 -19.42 -6.06 9.23
N ALA A 245 -20.34 -5.12 9.05
CA ALA A 245 -20.43 -3.94 9.91
C ALA A 245 -20.68 -4.34 11.37
N GLN A 246 -19.88 -3.79 12.28
CA GLN A 246 -20.09 -3.95 13.71
C GLN A 246 -21.31 -3.15 14.17
N ASN A 247 -22.16 -3.78 14.97
CA ASN A 247 -23.34 -3.16 15.53
C ASN A 247 -23.29 -3.20 17.06
N VAL A 248 -23.63 -2.09 17.71
CA VAL A 248 -23.81 -2.01 19.15
C VAL A 248 -25.30 -1.86 19.44
N LYS A 249 -25.81 -2.60 20.44
CA LYS A 249 -27.21 -2.48 20.89
C LYS A 249 -27.46 -1.04 21.35
N GLY A 250 -28.39 -0.35 20.68
CA GLY A 250 -28.67 1.08 20.92
C GLY A 250 -27.93 2.05 19.98
N GLY A 251 -27.05 1.55 19.11
CA GLY A 251 -26.29 2.34 18.13
C GLY A 251 -24.88 2.69 18.60
N LEU A 252 -23.96 2.82 17.64
CA LEU A 252 -22.58 3.23 17.90
C LEU A 252 -22.55 4.66 18.50
N GLY A 253 -21.77 4.84 19.58
CA GLY A 253 -21.62 6.13 20.26
C GLY A 253 -22.83 6.58 21.10
N LYS A 254 -23.80 5.70 21.40
CA LYS A 254 -25.04 6.04 22.13
C LYS A 254 -25.11 5.52 23.58
N GLY A 255 -23.97 5.46 24.27
CA GLY A 255 -23.88 5.02 25.67
C GLY A 255 -23.89 3.49 25.79
N GLY A 256 -22.76 2.87 25.45
CA GLY A 256 -22.59 1.42 25.28
C GLY A 256 -23.08 0.54 26.43
N SER A 257 -23.16 -0.77 26.17
CA SER A 257 -23.76 -1.73 27.10
C SER A 257 -22.88 -2.13 28.30
N LEU A 258 -21.61 -1.69 28.33
CA LEU A 258 -20.68 -1.98 29.41
C LEU A 258 -20.90 -0.98 30.54
N LYS A 259 -21.32 -1.47 31.70
CA LYS A 259 -21.47 -0.65 32.92
C LYS A 259 -20.13 -0.58 33.64
N VAL A 260 -19.74 0.60 34.09
CA VAL A 260 -18.62 0.79 35.02
C VAL A 260 -19.15 0.43 36.41
N GLY A 261 -18.44 -0.44 37.14
CA GLY A 261 -18.79 -0.78 38.53
C GLY A 261 -18.39 0.35 39.48
N ASP A 262 -19.07 0.41 40.63
CA ASP A 262 -18.82 1.39 41.71
C ASP A 262 -17.47 1.18 42.41
#